data_AF-A0AAA9TUX1-F1
#
_entry.id   AF-A0AAA9TUX1-F1
#
_cell.length_a   1.000
_cell.length_b   1.000
_cell.length_c   1.000
_cell.angle_alpha   90.00
_cell.angle_beta   90.00
_cell.angle_gamma   90.00
#
_symmetry.space_group_name_H-M   'P 1'
#
loop_
_entity.id
_entity.type
_entity.pdbx_description
1 polymer ?
#
loop_
_entity_poly.entity_id
_entity_poly.type
_entity_poly.pdbx_seq_one_letter_code
_entity_poly.pdbx_strand_id
1 'polypeptide(L)'
;MAEVKVKVQPPDADPVEIENRIIELCHQFPHGITDQVIQNEMPHIEAQQRAVAINRLLSMGQLDLLRSNTGLLYRIKDSQNAGKMKGSDNQEKLVYQIIEDAGNKGIWSRDIRYKSNLPLTEINKILKNLESKKLIKAVKSVAAETARESKQNPMIQRNSSFASSHEVWKYICELGISKVELSMEDIETILNTLIYDGKVEMTIIAAKEGTVGSVDGHMKLYRAVSPIIPPTGLVRAPCGLCPVFDDCHEGGEISPSNCIYMTEWLEF
;
A
#
# COMPACT_ATOMS: atom_id res chain seq x y z
N MET A 1 14.63 -8.63 69.18
CA MET A 1 14.05 -9.64 68.26
C MET A 1 13.38 -8.87 67.13
N ALA A 2 14.05 -8.76 65.99
CA ALA A 2 13.49 -8.08 64.82
C ALA A 2 12.87 -9.16 63.92
N GLU A 3 11.56 -9.07 63.71
CA GLU A 3 10.81 -9.96 62.84
C GLU A 3 11.26 -9.76 61.39
N VAL A 4 11.93 -10.78 60.84
CA VAL A 4 12.28 -10.85 59.44
C VAL A 4 11.02 -11.24 58.67
N LYS A 5 10.35 -10.25 58.05
CA LYS A 5 9.28 -10.51 57.09
C LYS A 5 9.88 -11.16 55.84
N VAL A 6 9.78 -12.47 55.77
CA VAL A 6 10.02 -13.27 54.55
C VAL A 6 8.98 -12.84 53.52
N LYS A 7 9.41 -12.09 52.49
CA LYS A 7 8.60 -11.87 51.29
C LYS A 7 8.54 -13.19 50.54
N VAL A 8 7.39 -13.86 50.63
CA VAL A 8 7.04 -15.01 49.80
C VAL A 8 6.94 -14.51 48.36
N GLN A 9 7.81 -15.02 47.49
CA GLN A 9 7.71 -14.83 46.04
C GLN A 9 6.51 -15.63 45.50
N PRO A 10 5.59 -15.00 44.75
CA PRO A 10 4.57 -15.73 43.98
C PRO A 10 5.24 -16.52 42.84
N PRO A 11 4.57 -17.57 42.32
CA PRO A 11 5.17 -18.52 41.39
C PRO A 11 5.67 -17.80 40.14
N ASP A 12 6.92 -18.10 39.76
CA ASP A 12 7.58 -17.56 38.56
C ASP A 12 6.75 -17.91 37.32
N ALA A 13 5.95 -16.97 36.83
CA ALA A 13 5.47 -17.00 35.45
C ALA A 13 6.70 -16.82 34.56
N ASP A 14 6.96 -17.78 33.68
CA ASP A 14 8.14 -17.75 32.82
C ASP A 14 8.14 -16.44 32.00
N PRO A 15 9.22 -15.64 32.03
CA PRO A 15 9.27 -14.37 31.32
C PRO A 15 8.98 -14.49 29.82
N VAL A 16 9.30 -15.66 29.25
CA VAL A 16 9.04 -16.00 27.84
C VAL A 16 7.55 -16.22 27.56
N GLU A 17 6.78 -16.73 28.52
CA GLU A 17 5.35 -16.95 28.39
C GLU A 17 4.59 -15.61 28.36
N ILE A 18 5.03 -14.66 29.21
CA ILE A 18 4.49 -13.30 29.24
C ILE A 18 4.77 -12.58 27.90
N GLU A 19 5.98 -12.73 27.37
CA GLU A 19 6.37 -12.17 26.07
C GLU A 19 5.50 -12.71 24.93
N ASN A 20 5.33 -14.04 24.86
CA ASN A 20 4.50 -14.69 23.84
C ASN A 20 3.04 -14.26 23.93
N ARG A 21 2.49 -14.15 25.15
CA ARG A 21 1.11 -13.71 25.33
C ARG A 21 0.88 -12.26 24.91
N ILE A 22 1.84 -11.37 25.16
CA ILE A 22 1.78 -9.97 24.67
C ILE A 22 1.81 -9.93 23.14
N ILE A 23 2.62 -10.77 22.49
CA ILE A 23 2.67 -10.90 21.03
C ILE A 23 1.31 -11.39 20.50
N GLU A 24 0.70 -12.42 21.10
CA GLU A 24 -0.63 -12.90 20.72
C GLU A 24 -1.70 -11.80 20.81
N LEU A 25 -1.70 -11.02 21.88
CA LEU A 25 -2.62 -9.89 22.04
C LEU A 25 -2.42 -8.81 20.97
N CYS A 26 -1.17 -8.53 20.60
CA CYS A 26 -0.89 -7.59 19.52
C CYS A 26 -1.35 -8.12 18.15
N HIS A 27 -1.40 -9.44 17.94
CA HIS A 27 -1.95 -10.04 16.73
C HIS A 27 -3.49 -9.96 16.68
N GLN A 28 -4.14 -10.06 17.84
CA GLN A 28 -5.60 -9.93 17.93
C GLN A 28 -6.09 -8.49 17.72
N PHE A 29 -5.24 -7.50 18.02
CA PHE A 29 -5.55 -6.07 17.86
C PHE A 29 -4.55 -5.36 16.94
N PRO A 30 -4.78 -5.35 15.61
CA PRO A 30 -3.86 -4.78 14.61
C PRO A 30 -3.57 -3.28 14.81
N HIS A 31 -4.49 -2.54 15.44
CA HIS A 31 -4.35 -1.12 15.71
C HIS A 31 -3.51 -0.80 16.97
N GLY A 32 -3.09 -1.83 17.70
CA GLY A 32 -2.27 -1.74 18.91
C GLY A 32 -3.06 -1.92 20.20
N ILE A 33 -2.34 -2.29 21.26
CA ILE A 33 -2.87 -2.57 22.61
C ILE A 33 -2.34 -1.56 23.63
N THR A 34 -3.13 -1.26 24.67
CA THR A 34 -2.70 -0.41 25.80
C THR A 34 -2.33 -1.27 27.01
N ASP A 35 -1.60 -0.72 27.99
CA ASP A 35 -1.27 -1.46 29.23
C ASP A 35 -2.52 -1.95 29.97
N GLN A 36 -3.64 -1.24 29.85
CA GLN A 36 -4.93 -1.65 30.42
C GLN A 36 -5.47 -2.93 29.80
N VAL A 37 -5.34 -3.09 28.48
CA VAL A 37 -5.76 -4.33 27.77
C VAL A 37 -4.90 -5.50 28.23
N ILE A 38 -3.58 -5.29 28.35
CA ILE A 38 -2.63 -6.30 28.84
C ILE A 38 -2.96 -6.70 30.28
N GLN A 39 -3.29 -5.73 31.14
CA GLN A 39 -3.66 -5.96 32.53
C GLN A 39 -4.99 -6.71 32.68
N ASN A 40 -5.97 -6.44 31.82
CA ASN A 40 -7.28 -7.10 31.87
C ASN A 40 -7.20 -8.57 31.44
N GLU A 41 -6.39 -8.87 30.43
CA GLU A 41 -6.16 -10.24 29.94
C GLU A 41 -5.24 -11.06 30.84
N MET A 42 -4.31 -10.40 31.54
CA MET A 42 -3.38 -11.04 32.47
C MET A 42 -3.40 -10.35 33.84
N PRO A 43 -4.49 -10.51 34.62
CA PRO A 43 -4.63 -9.87 35.94
C PRO A 43 -3.69 -10.46 37.00
N HIS A 44 -3.13 -11.65 36.76
CA HIS A 44 -2.22 -12.34 37.67
C HIS A 44 -0.75 -11.84 37.60
N ILE A 45 -0.43 -10.97 36.64
CA ILE A 45 0.94 -10.48 36.41
C ILE A 45 1.13 -9.09 37.01
N GLU A 46 2.16 -8.92 37.83
CA GLU A 46 2.50 -7.65 38.45
C GLU A 46 2.97 -6.62 37.40
N ALA A 47 2.65 -5.34 37.61
CA ALA A 47 3.00 -4.26 36.67
C ALA A 47 4.50 -4.21 36.34
N GLN A 48 5.36 -4.59 37.30
CA GLN A 48 6.80 -4.62 37.10
C GLN A 48 7.24 -5.72 36.13
N GLN A 49 6.61 -6.91 36.17
CA GLN A 49 6.89 -8.01 35.24
C GLN A 49 6.42 -7.66 33.82
N ARG A 50 5.24 -7.03 33.68
CA ARG A 50 4.75 -6.53 32.38
C ARG A 50 5.70 -5.51 31.77
N ALA A 51 6.15 -4.54 32.56
CA ALA A 51 7.09 -3.52 32.09
C ALA A 51 8.41 -4.13 31.62
N VAL A 52 8.92 -5.16 32.31
CA VAL A 52 10.14 -5.89 31.90
C VAL A 52 9.93 -6.59 30.55
N ALA A 53 8.82 -7.32 30.38
CA ALA A 53 8.51 -8.01 29.13
C ALA A 53 8.32 -7.03 27.95
N ILE A 54 7.57 -5.93 28.16
CA ILE A 54 7.37 -4.88 27.16
C ILE A 54 8.71 -4.24 26.75
N ASN A 55 9.54 -3.88 27.73
CA ASN A 55 10.86 -3.29 27.46
C ASN A 55 11.76 -4.26 26.70
N ARG A 56 11.65 -5.57 26.98
CA ARG A 56 12.40 -6.61 26.26
C ARG A 56 11.92 -6.74 24.82
N LEU A 57 10.62 -6.82 24.57
CA LEU A 57 10.04 -6.87 23.22
C LEU A 57 10.32 -5.60 22.39
N LEU A 58 10.33 -4.43 23.03
CA LEU A 58 10.77 -3.17 22.41
C LEU A 58 12.26 -3.20 22.07
N SER A 59 13.11 -3.70 22.98
CA SER A 59 14.56 -3.81 22.76
C SER A 59 14.90 -4.83 21.66
N MET A 60 14.12 -5.89 21.53
CA MET A 60 14.21 -6.89 20.46
C MET A 60 13.62 -6.40 19.13
N GLY A 61 12.94 -5.25 19.14
CA GLY A 61 12.34 -4.65 17.96
C GLY A 61 11.14 -5.42 17.42
N GLN A 62 10.44 -6.19 18.26
CA GLN A 62 9.21 -6.89 17.89
C GLN A 62 7.96 -6.04 18.11
N LEU A 63 8.05 -4.96 18.89
CA LEU A 63 6.99 -4.00 19.13
C LEU A 63 7.41 -2.57 18.72
N ASP A 64 6.44 -1.77 18.26
CA ASP A 64 6.53 -0.32 18.13
C ASP A 64 5.71 0.35 19.25
N LEU A 65 6.28 1.42 19.81
CA LEU A 65 5.62 2.29 20.78
C LEU A 65 5.00 3.49 20.05
N LEU A 66 3.69 3.65 20.15
CA LEU A 66 2.93 4.77 19.59
C LEU A 66 2.31 5.59 20.72
N ARG A 67 2.17 6.90 20.50
CA ARG A 67 1.51 7.81 21.46
C ARG A 67 0.17 8.22 20.90
N SER A 68 -0.91 7.93 21.64
CA SER A 68 -2.27 8.39 21.34
C SER A 68 -2.75 9.38 22.41
N ASN A 69 -3.88 10.04 22.13
CA ASN A 69 -4.52 10.98 23.05
C ASN A 69 -4.95 10.32 24.38
N THR A 70 -5.10 8.99 24.40
CA THR A 70 -5.56 8.19 25.55
C THR A 70 -4.44 7.43 26.27
N GLY A 71 -3.19 7.51 25.80
CA GLY A 71 -2.05 6.82 26.43
C GLY A 71 -1.02 6.26 25.44
N LEU A 72 -0.18 5.36 25.94
CA LEU A 72 0.79 4.62 25.14
C LEU A 72 0.11 3.40 24.49
N LEU A 73 0.37 3.18 23.21
CA LEU A 73 -0.08 2.05 22.41
C LEU A 73 1.12 1.22 21.97
N TYR A 74 1.02 -0.09 22.11
CA TYR A 74 2.02 -1.06 21.67
C TYR A 74 1.47 -1.83 20.48
N ARG A 75 2.22 -1.88 19.37
CA ARG A 75 1.82 -2.58 18.16
C ARG A 75 2.92 -3.53 17.71
N ILE A 76 2.57 -4.67 17.13
CA ILE A 76 3.55 -5.55 16.50
C ILE A 76 4.27 -4.80 15.36
N LYS A 77 5.59 -4.98 15.33
CA LYS A 77 6.43 -4.52 14.24
C LYS A 77 6.50 -5.62 13.19
N ASP A 78 6.00 -5.35 11.99
CA ASP A 78 6.14 -6.29 10.88
C ASP A 78 7.63 -6.52 10.56
N SER A 79 8.10 -7.74 10.86
CA SER A 79 9.49 -8.18 10.67
C SER A 79 9.96 -8.02 9.21
N GLN A 80 9.02 -8.00 8.26
CA GLN A 80 9.28 -7.76 6.83
C GLN A 80 9.76 -6.32 6.53
N ASN A 81 9.37 -5.33 7.33
CA ASN A 81 9.79 -3.93 7.15
C ASN A 81 11.03 -3.59 7.99
N ALA A 82 11.24 -4.26 9.12
CA ALA A 82 12.39 -4.01 10.00
C ALA A 82 13.73 -4.49 9.41
N GLY A 83 13.73 -5.59 8.64
CA GLY A 83 14.95 -6.12 8.00
C GLY A 83 15.52 -5.23 6.89
N LYS A 84 14.65 -4.50 6.17
CA LYS A 84 15.04 -3.69 5.00
C LYS A 84 15.76 -2.38 5.36
N MET A 85 15.60 -1.86 6.58
CA MET A 85 16.11 -0.55 7.00
C MET A 85 17.08 -0.61 8.20
N LYS A 86 17.68 -1.77 8.48
CA LYS A 86 18.65 -1.93 9.58
C LYS A 86 19.91 -1.10 9.28
N GLY A 87 20.15 -0.05 10.07
CA GLY A 87 21.26 0.90 9.88
C GLY A 87 20.94 2.14 9.03
N SER A 88 19.66 2.42 8.77
CA SER A 88 19.21 3.60 8.02
C SER A 88 18.94 4.80 8.94
N ASP A 89 19.37 5.99 8.52
CA ASP A 89 19.19 7.26 9.24
C ASP A 89 17.69 7.63 9.37
N ASN A 90 17.32 8.41 10.40
CA ASN A 90 15.94 8.82 10.64
C ASN A 90 15.35 9.61 9.46
N GLN A 91 16.18 10.39 8.76
CA GLN A 91 15.81 11.10 7.55
C GLN A 91 15.58 10.16 6.35
N GLU A 92 16.38 9.08 6.24
CA GLU A 92 16.22 8.09 5.18
C GLU A 92 14.92 7.28 5.37
N LYS A 93 14.55 6.96 6.60
CA LYS A 93 13.26 6.35 6.95
C LYS A 93 12.07 7.26 6.59
N LEU A 94 12.16 8.54 6.91
CA LEU A 94 11.12 9.51 6.58
C LEU A 94 10.91 9.62 5.06
N VAL A 95 12.01 9.74 4.30
CA VAL A 95 11.94 9.80 2.83
C VAL A 95 11.38 8.51 2.25
N TYR A 96 11.74 7.35 2.79
CA TYR A 96 11.20 6.07 2.34
C TYR A 96 9.69 5.96 2.58
N GLN A 97 9.20 6.34 3.76
CA GLN A 97 7.75 6.36 4.05
C GLN A 97 6.99 7.30 3.09
N ILE A 98 7.52 8.49 2.83
CA ILE A 98 6.92 9.45 1.88
C ILE A 98 6.80 8.86 0.45
N ILE A 99 7.76 8.01 0.06
CA ILE A 99 7.73 7.31 -1.23
C ILE A 99 6.72 6.16 -1.21
N GLU A 100 6.66 5.40 -0.12
CA GLU A 100 5.72 4.29 0.07
C GLU A 100 4.26 4.78 0.05
N ASP A 101 3.96 5.88 0.74
CA ASP A 101 2.65 6.54 0.76
C ASP A 101 2.16 6.98 -0.64
N ALA A 102 3.09 7.27 -1.56
CA ALA A 102 2.75 7.66 -2.92
C ALA A 102 2.30 6.47 -3.80
N GLY A 103 2.64 5.25 -3.39
CA GLY A 103 2.28 4.00 -4.06
C GLY A 103 2.59 4.01 -5.57
N ASN A 104 1.62 3.54 -6.37
CA ASN A 104 1.80 3.31 -7.80
C ASN A 104 1.85 4.57 -8.67
N LYS A 105 1.56 5.76 -8.13
CA LYS A 105 1.65 7.03 -8.87
C LYS A 105 3.08 7.55 -8.98
N GLY A 106 3.97 7.04 -8.12
CA GLY A 106 5.30 7.60 -7.93
C GLY A 106 5.27 8.98 -7.26
N ILE A 107 6.44 9.52 -6.94
CA ILE A 107 6.57 10.82 -6.30
C ILE A 107 7.76 11.61 -6.87
N TRP A 108 7.55 12.92 -7.04
CA TRP A 108 8.60 13.80 -7.56
C TRP A 108 9.56 14.20 -6.45
N SER A 109 10.86 14.30 -6.75
CA SER A 109 11.86 14.74 -5.75
C SER A 109 11.56 16.12 -5.16
N ARG A 110 10.84 16.99 -5.89
CA ARG A 110 10.34 18.28 -5.40
C ARG A 110 9.27 18.10 -4.32
N ASP A 111 8.36 17.15 -4.49
CA ASP A 111 7.28 16.88 -3.55
C ASP A 111 7.82 16.17 -2.31
N ILE A 112 8.81 15.28 -2.49
CA ILE A 112 9.59 14.72 -1.38
C ILE A 112 10.19 15.85 -0.56
N ARG A 113 10.82 16.85 -1.19
CA ARG A 113 11.39 18.02 -0.50
C ARG A 113 10.36 18.81 0.29
N TYR A 114 9.19 19.05 -0.29
CA TYR A 114 8.14 19.80 0.38
C TYR A 114 7.59 19.04 1.61
N LYS A 115 7.45 17.71 1.50
CA LYS A 115 6.92 16.86 2.58
C LYS A 115 7.95 16.54 3.66
N SER A 116 9.22 16.33 3.29
CA SER A 116 10.28 15.96 4.24
C SER A 116 10.93 17.16 4.92
N ASN A 117 10.75 18.37 4.36
CA ASN A 117 11.42 19.60 4.80
C ASN A 117 12.96 19.50 4.83
N LEU A 118 13.54 18.66 3.98
CA LEU A 118 14.99 18.45 3.87
C LEU A 118 15.61 19.24 2.69
N PRO A 119 16.88 19.69 2.80
CA PRO A 119 17.62 20.25 1.68
C PRO A 119 17.74 19.28 0.49
N LEU A 120 17.71 19.80 -0.74
CA LEU A 120 17.77 19.00 -1.97
C LEU A 120 19.05 18.15 -2.08
N THR A 121 20.17 18.65 -1.54
CA THR A 121 21.46 17.96 -1.49
C THR A 121 21.41 16.70 -0.63
N GLU A 122 20.69 16.75 0.49
CA GLU A 122 20.49 15.65 1.41
C GLU A 122 19.53 14.61 0.84
N ILE A 123 18.42 15.06 0.25
CA ILE A 123 17.46 14.20 -0.47
C ILE A 123 18.16 13.41 -1.58
N ASN A 124 19.00 14.05 -2.38
CA ASN A 124 19.72 13.37 -3.46
C ASN A 124 20.70 12.30 -2.93
N LYS A 125 21.33 12.51 -1.77
CA LYS A 125 22.17 11.49 -1.13
C LYS A 125 21.32 10.31 -0.64
N ILE A 126 20.21 10.61 0.02
CA ILE A 126 19.27 9.60 0.54
C ILE A 126 18.67 8.77 -0.62
N LEU A 127 18.21 9.40 -1.68
CA LEU A 127 17.66 8.71 -2.86
C LEU A 127 18.68 7.77 -3.50
N LYS A 128 19.95 8.20 -3.64
CA LYS A 128 21.03 7.33 -4.15
C LYS A 128 21.32 6.13 -3.23
N ASN A 129 21.24 6.33 -1.91
CA ASN A 129 21.42 5.25 -0.94
C ASN A 129 20.24 4.27 -0.96
N LEU A 130 19.01 4.75 -1.10
CA LEU A 130 17.82 3.90 -1.23
C LEU A 130 17.82 3.13 -2.56
N GLU A 131 18.33 3.74 -3.64
CA GLU A 131 18.50 3.11 -4.95
C GLU A 131 19.59 2.04 -4.92
N SER A 132 20.73 2.29 -4.26
CA SER A 132 21.81 1.30 -4.12
C SER A 132 21.37 0.10 -3.27
N LYS A 133 20.52 0.33 -2.27
CA LYS A 133 19.86 -0.73 -1.48
C LYS A 133 18.72 -1.44 -2.21
N LYS A 134 18.41 -1.05 -3.46
CA LYS A 134 17.30 -1.58 -4.27
C LYS A 134 15.92 -1.46 -3.62
N LEU A 135 15.75 -0.47 -2.74
CA LEU A 135 14.48 -0.21 -2.06
C LEU A 135 13.55 0.67 -2.91
N ILE A 136 14.13 1.47 -3.80
CA ILE A 136 13.42 2.34 -4.75
C ILE A 136 14.07 2.23 -6.13
N LYS A 137 13.32 2.53 -7.19
CA LYS A 137 13.83 2.61 -8.57
C LYS A 137 13.48 3.97 -9.16
N ALA A 138 14.47 4.71 -9.63
CA ALA A 138 14.22 5.92 -10.39
C ALA A 138 13.82 5.56 -11.82
N VAL A 139 12.56 5.82 -12.18
CA VAL A 139 12.10 5.68 -13.56
C VAL A 139 12.16 7.07 -14.20
N LYS A 140 13.02 7.23 -15.22
CA LYS A 140 12.94 8.39 -16.09
C LYS A 140 11.67 8.23 -16.92
N SER A 141 10.66 9.03 -16.63
CA SER A 141 9.47 9.07 -17.47
C SER A 141 9.85 9.68 -18.82
N VAL A 142 9.61 8.96 -19.92
CA VAL A 142 9.80 9.45 -21.30
C VAL A 142 8.92 10.68 -21.58
N ALA A 143 7.85 10.88 -20.80
CA ALA A 143 6.99 12.05 -20.84
C ALA A 143 7.51 13.26 -20.01
N ALA A 144 8.52 13.09 -19.16
CA ALA A 144 8.98 14.15 -18.24
C ALA A 144 10.00 15.11 -18.85
N GLU A 145 10.76 14.69 -19.87
CA GLU A 145 11.64 15.59 -20.65
C GLU A 145 10.76 16.59 -21.43
N THR A 146 9.66 16.12 -22.01
CA THR A 146 8.69 16.94 -22.75
C THR A 146 7.84 17.83 -21.84
N ALA A 147 7.45 17.36 -20.64
CA ALA A 147 6.66 18.15 -19.70
C ALA A 147 7.42 19.29 -18.99
N ARG A 148 8.77 19.22 -18.92
CA ARG A 148 9.59 20.23 -18.23
C ARG A 148 9.73 21.54 -18.97
N GLU A 149 9.57 21.55 -20.30
CA GLU A 149 9.88 22.70 -21.13
C GLU A 149 8.67 23.52 -21.59
N SER A 150 7.44 23.21 -21.19
CA SER A 150 6.33 23.95 -21.80
C SER A 150 5.10 24.06 -20.93
N LYS A 151 4.59 25.30 -20.87
CA LYS A 151 3.15 25.54 -21.03
C LYS A 151 2.70 24.95 -22.38
N GLN A 152 2.71 23.64 -22.50
CA GLN A 152 2.56 22.94 -23.78
C GLN A 152 1.10 23.03 -24.20
N ASN A 153 0.89 23.36 -25.47
CA ASN A 153 -0.44 23.38 -26.07
C ASN A 153 -1.15 22.04 -25.74
N PRO A 154 -2.43 22.06 -25.27
CA PRO A 154 -3.18 20.84 -24.93
C PRO A 154 -3.15 19.77 -26.02
N MET A 155 -2.99 20.17 -27.29
CA MET A 155 -2.87 19.26 -28.42
C MET A 155 -1.56 18.45 -28.40
N ILE A 156 -0.44 19.07 -28.01
CA ILE A 156 0.85 18.38 -27.88
C ILE A 156 0.85 17.48 -26.64
N GLN A 157 0.27 17.93 -25.53
CA GLN A 157 0.11 17.11 -24.33
C GLN A 157 -0.76 15.87 -24.60
N ARG A 158 -1.84 16.03 -25.38
CA ARG A 158 -2.67 14.90 -25.81
C ARG A 158 -1.85 13.89 -26.60
N ASN A 159 -1.08 14.36 -27.60
CA ASN A 159 -0.27 13.49 -28.44
C ASN A 159 0.84 12.77 -27.65
N SER A 160 1.49 13.44 -26.69
CA SER A 160 2.55 12.84 -25.87
C SER A 160 2.05 11.84 -24.82
N SER A 161 0.74 11.78 -24.57
CA SER A 161 0.14 10.79 -23.68
C SER A 161 -0.03 9.42 -24.33
N PHE A 162 0.09 9.33 -25.67
CA PHE A 162 -0.04 8.09 -26.40
C PHE A 162 1.29 7.33 -26.47
N ALA A 163 1.23 6.01 -26.38
CA ALA A 163 2.33 5.09 -26.59
C ALA A 163 1.97 4.08 -27.69
N SER A 164 2.95 3.62 -28.46
CA SER A 164 2.74 2.59 -29.48
C SER A 164 2.76 1.18 -28.88
N SER A 165 2.12 0.20 -29.52
CA SER A 165 2.20 -1.20 -29.08
C SER A 165 3.65 -1.70 -29.03
N HIS A 166 4.48 -1.27 -29.96
CA HIS A 166 5.91 -1.63 -29.98
C HIS A 166 6.68 -1.07 -28.78
N GLU A 167 6.44 0.19 -28.42
CA GLU A 167 7.10 0.83 -27.27
C GLU A 167 6.70 0.14 -25.95
N VAL A 168 5.40 -0.17 -25.80
CA VAL A 168 4.89 -0.91 -24.63
C VAL A 168 5.52 -2.30 -24.55
N TRP A 169 5.57 -3.04 -25.66
CA TRP A 169 6.20 -4.35 -25.74
C TRP A 169 7.68 -4.30 -25.33
N LYS A 170 8.44 -3.37 -25.93
CA LYS A 170 9.86 -3.20 -25.64
C LYS A 170 10.10 -2.94 -24.16
N TYR A 171 9.32 -2.05 -23.55
CA TYR A 171 9.44 -1.74 -22.13
C TYR A 171 9.14 -2.96 -21.24
N ILE A 172 8.10 -3.73 -21.55
CA ILE A 172 7.73 -4.93 -20.78
C ILE A 172 8.82 -6.01 -20.88
N CYS A 173 9.39 -6.22 -22.08
CA CYS A 173 10.50 -7.14 -22.27
C CYS A 173 11.76 -6.71 -21.49
N GLU A 174 12.08 -5.42 -21.47
CA GLU A 174 13.20 -4.86 -20.69
C GLU A 174 13.04 -5.02 -19.17
N LEU A 175 11.82 -5.12 -18.66
CA LEU A 175 11.59 -5.35 -17.22
C LEU A 175 12.02 -6.77 -16.79
N GLY A 176 12.11 -7.73 -17.71
CA GLY A 176 12.62 -9.08 -17.42
C GLY A 176 11.78 -9.89 -16.43
N ILE A 177 10.47 -9.61 -16.34
CA ILE A 177 9.56 -10.26 -15.39
C ILE A 177 9.20 -11.68 -15.87
N SER A 178 8.99 -11.85 -17.17
CA SER A 178 8.68 -13.15 -17.79
C SER A 178 9.96 -13.85 -18.24
N LYS A 179 10.04 -15.17 -17.98
CA LYS A 179 11.06 -16.05 -18.58
C LYS A 179 10.71 -16.48 -20.00
N VAL A 180 9.44 -16.34 -20.37
CA VAL A 180 8.90 -16.66 -21.71
C VAL A 180 8.99 -15.42 -22.58
N GLU A 181 9.46 -15.60 -23.81
CA GLU A 181 9.51 -14.53 -24.82
C GLU A 181 8.08 -14.11 -25.18
N LEU A 182 7.73 -12.87 -24.83
CA LEU A 182 6.44 -12.29 -25.16
C LEU A 182 6.54 -11.71 -26.58
N SER A 183 5.61 -12.08 -27.46
CA SER A 183 5.54 -11.49 -28.79
C SER A 183 4.82 -10.14 -28.76
N MET A 184 4.93 -9.39 -29.86
CA MET A 184 4.18 -8.13 -30.01
C MET A 184 2.66 -8.36 -30.05
N GLU A 185 2.22 -9.48 -30.65
CA GLU A 185 0.81 -9.85 -30.74
C GLU A 185 0.23 -10.13 -29.35
N ASP A 186 0.97 -10.83 -28.49
CA ASP A 186 0.57 -11.08 -27.10
C ASP A 186 0.31 -9.77 -26.35
N ILE A 187 1.18 -8.77 -26.55
CA ILE A 187 1.00 -7.44 -25.94
C ILE A 187 -0.25 -6.75 -26.46
N GLU A 188 -0.56 -6.86 -27.75
CA GLU A 188 -1.81 -6.29 -28.28
C GLU A 188 -3.05 -6.96 -27.68
N THR A 189 -3.01 -8.28 -27.47
CA THR A 189 -4.13 -8.97 -26.77
C THR A 189 -4.26 -8.52 -25.31
N ILE A 190 -3.15 -8.33 -24.60
CA ILE A 190 -3.16 -7.80 -23.22
C ILE A 190 -3.68 -6.36 -23.21
N LEU A 191 -3.27 -5.51 -24.15
CA LEU A 191 -3.78 -4.15 -24.27
C LEU A 191 -5.29 -4.13 -24.53
N ASN A 192 -5.83 -5.08 -25.32
CA ASN A 192 -7.27 -5.23 -25.50
C ASN A 192 -8.00 -5.53 -24.19
N THR A 193 -7.42 -6.31 -23.28
CA THR A 193 -8.02 -6.54 -21.94
C THR A 193 -8.14 -5.23 -21.14
N LEU A 194 -7.15 -4.34 -21.24
CA LEU A 194 -7.19 -3.03 -20.58
C LEU A 194 -8.23 -2.07 -21.19
N ILE A 195 -8.55 -2.25 -22.48
CA ILE A 195 -9.66 -1.54 -23.13
C ILE A 195 -10.99 -2.05 -22.57
N TYR A 196 -11.16 -3.36 -22.42
CA TYR A 196 -12.38 -3.94 -21.84
C TYR A 196 -12.57 -3.55 -20.37
N ASP A 197 -11.49 -3.39 -19.61
CA ASP A 197 -11.49 -2.83 -18.26
C ASP A 197 -11.86 -1.32 -18.22
N GLY A 198 -11.95 -0.64 -19.37
CA GLY A 198 -12.22 0.79 -19.46
C GLY A 198 -11.08 1.68 -18.97
N LYS A 199 -9.84 1.17 -18.95
CA LYS A 199 -8.64 1.87 -18.42
C LYS A 199 -7.77 2.48 -19.52
N VAL A 200 -7.88 1.98 -20.74
CA VAL A 200 -7.07 2.40 -21.90
C VAL A 200 -7.98 2.67 -23.09
N GLU A 201 -7.66 3.71 -23.86
CA GLU A 201 -8.25 3.94 -25.18
C GLU A 201 -7.21 3.68 -26.28
N MET A 202 -7.68 3.28 -27.46
CA MET A 202 -6.86 3.01 -28.64
C MET A 202 -7.27 3.93 -29.79
N THR A 203 -6.29 4.45 -30.52
CA THR A 203 -6.49 5.17 -31.79
C THR A 203 -5.59 4.58 -32.86
N ILE A 204 -6.11 4.44 -34.07
CA ILE A 204 -5.35 3.98 -35.24
C ILE A 204 -4.99 5.19 -36.08
N ILE A 205 -3.71 5.33 -36.42
CA ILE A 205 -3.20 6.38 -37.30
C ILE A 205 -2.52 5.78 -38.52
N ALA A 206 -2.49 6.54 -39.63
CA ALA A 206 -1.67 6.18 -40.78
C ALA A 206 -0.19 6.26 -40.39
N ALA A 207 0.54 5.18 -40.61
CA ALA A 207 1.97 5.10 -40.42
C ALA A 207 2.68 5.36 -41.75
N LYS A 208 3.84 6.00 -41.68
CA LYS A 208 4.72 6.07 -42.86
C LYS A 208 5.32 4.68 -43.08
N GLU A 209 5.40 4.27 -44.33
CA GLU A 209 5.93 2.96 -44.70
C GLU A 209 7.32 2.75 -44.09
N GLY A 210 7.51 1.63 -43.37
CA GLY A 210 8.75 1.30 -42.66
C GLY A 210 8.86 1.77 -41.20
N THR A 211 7.82 2.39 -40.61
CA THR A 211 7.81 2.64 -39.16
C THR A 211 7.65 1.34 -38.36
N VAL A 212 8.51 1.12 -37.37
CA VAL A 212 8.47 -0.08 -36.53
C VAL A 212 7.15 -0.13 -35.75
N GLY A 213 6.46 -1.27 -35.85
CA GLY A 213 5.15 -1.46 -35.22
C GLY A 213 3.95 -1.00 -36.06
N SER A 214 4.16 -0.66 -37.34
CA SER A 214 3.05 -0.50 -38.28
C SER A 214 2.63 -1.83 -38.90
N VAL A 215 1.32 -2.07 -38.98
CA VAL A 215 0.69 -3.18 -39.70
C VAL A 215 -0.11 -2.59 -40.85
N ASP A 216 0.18 -3.04 -42.08
CA ASP A 216 -0.50 -2.59 -43.31
C ASP A 216 -0.57 -1.06 -43.47
N GLY A 217 0.51 -0.36 -43.14
CA GLY A 217 0.57 1.11 -43.21
C GLY A 217 -0.22 1.84 -42.11
N HIS A 218 -0.68 1.12 -41.08
CA HIS A 218 -1.38 1.68 -39.93
C HIS A 218 -0.61 1.41 -38.64
N MET A 219 -0.71 2.31 -37.67
CA MET A 219 -0.09 2.17 -36.35
C MET A 219 -1.13 2.36 -35.25
N LYS A 220 -1.11 1.47 -34.25
CA LYS A 220 -1.97 1.54 -33.08
C LYS A 220 -1.28 2.33 -31.97
N LEU A 221 -1.99 3.32 -31.44
CA LEU A 221 -1.58 4.13 -30.31
C LEU A 221 -2.55 3.92 -29.14
N TYR A 222 -2.00 3.83 -27.94
CA TYR A 222 -2.74 3.55 -26.71
C TYR A 222 -2.45 4.63 -25.68
N ARG A 223 -3.45 5.01 -24.89
CA ARG A 223 -3.25 5.89 -23.73
C ARG A 223 -4.17 5.52 -22.58
N ALA A 224 -3.69 5.75 -21.36
CA ALA A 224 -4.51 5.56 -20.17
C ALA A 224 -5.62 6.63 -20.09
N VAL A 225 -6.80 6.20 -19.66
CA VAL A 225 -7.96 7.05 -19.43
C VAL A 225 -8.48 6.86 -18.01
N SER A 226 -9.10 7.90 -17.47
CA SER A 226 -9.83 7.79 -16.21
C SER A 226 -11.26 7.32 -16.48
N PRO A 227 -11.89 6.58 -15.54
CA PRO A 227 -13.30 6.25 -15.66
C PRO A 227 -14.12 7.54 -15.80
N ILE A 228 -15.13 7.49 -16.68
CA ILE A 228 -15.93 8.67 -17.04
C ILE A 228 -16.67 9.24 -15.82
N ILE A 229 -17.20 8.34 -14.98
CA ILE A 229 -17.91 8.67 -13.76
C ILE A 229 -17.46 7.76 -12.62
N PRO A 230 -17.52 8.24 -11.36
CA PRO A 230 -17.36 7.38 -10.19
C PRO A 230 -18.45 6.29 -10.11
N PRO A 231 -18.24 5.24 -9.28
CA PRO A 231 -19.28 4.25 -8.99
C PRO A 231 -20.57 4.92 -8.50
N THR A 232 -21.70 4.48 -9.07
CA THR A 232 -23.01 5.08 -8.82
C THR A 232 -23.49 4.82 -7.39
N GLY A 233 -24.50 5.58 -6.94
CA GLY A 233 -25.07 5.38 -5.60
C GLY A 233 -25.72 4.01 -5.41
N LEU A 234 -26.19 3.39 -6.49
CA LEU A 234 -26.88 2.10 -6.44
C LEU A 234 -25.97 0.98 -5.91
N VAL A 235 -24.72 0.92 -6.38
CA VAL A 235 -23.74 -0.08 -5.92
C VAL A 235 -23.19 0.20 -4.52
N ARG A 236 -23.54 1.34 -3.92
CA ARG A 236 -23.21 1.66 -2.52
C ARG A 236 -24.26 1.14 -1.54
N ALA A 237 -25.46 0.82 -2.01
CA ALA A 237 -26.50 0.23 -1.21
C ALA A 237 -26.49 -1.30 -1.40
N PRO A 238 -26.70 -2.10 -0.34
CA PRO A 238 -26.71 -3.56 -0.46
C PRO A 238 -27.80 -4.06 -1.43
N CYS A 239 -28.87 -3.28 -1.61
CA CYS A 239 -29.93 -3.60 -2.57
C CYS A 239 -29.43 -3.64 -4.03
N GLY A 240 -28.44 -2.81 -4.40
CA GLY A 240 -27.92 -2.75 -5.77
C GLY A 240 -27.07 -3.95 -6.17
N LEU A 241 -26.69 -4.80 -5.21
CA LEU A 241 -25.88 -6.00 -5.40
C LEU A 241 -26.58 -7.26 -4.84
N CYS A 242 -27.86 -7.14 -4.44
CA CYS A 242 -28.58 -8.22 -3.79
C CYS A 242 -28.92 -9.34 -4.78
N PRO A 243 -28.51 -10.60 -4.54
CA PRO A 243 -28.77 -11.70 -5.47
C PRO A 243 -30.23 -12.20 -5.43
N VAL A 244 -30.97 -11.86 -4.37
CA VAL A 244 -32.38 -12.23 -4.15
C VAL A 244 -33.28 -10.99 -4.13
N PHE A 245 -32.91 -9.97 -4.91
CA PHE A 245 -33.60 -8.69 -4.97
C PHE A 245 -35.08 -8.85 -5.35
N ASP A 246 -35.36 -9.69 -6.34
CA ASP A 246 -36.70 -9.87 -6.90
C ASP A 246 -37.68 -10.57 -5.94
N ASP A 247 -37.17 -11.33 -4.96
CA ASP A 247 -37.98 -12.05 -3.98
C ASP A 247 -38.31 -11.21 -2.72
N CYS A 248 -37.70 -10.03 -2.58
CA CYS A 248 -37.80 -9.20 -1.39
C CYS A 248 -39.08 -8.35 -1.36
N HIS A 249 -39.96 -8.57 -0.39
CA HIS A 249 -41.22 -7.83 -0.24
C HIS A 249 -41.67 -7.70 1.22
N GLU A 250 -42.52 -6.70 1.49
CA GLU A 250 -43.07 -6.47 2.83
C GLU A 250 -43.95 -7.64 3.27
N GLY A 251 -43.68 -8.17 4.47
CA GLY A 251 -44.42 -9.31 5.03
C GLY A 251 -44.03 -10.68 4.48
N GLY A 252 -43.06 -10.75 3.56
CA GLY A 252 -42.49 -12.00 3.05
C GLY A 252 -41.45 -12.63 3.97
N GLU A 253 -41.00 -13.85 3.62
CA GLU A 253 -39.86 -14.50 4.29
C GLU A 253 -38.57 -13.68 4.09
N ILE A 254 -38.37 -13.18 2.86
CA ILE A 254 -37.31 -12.22 2.51
C ILE A 254 -37.94 -10.82 2.51
N SER A 255 -37.62 -10.03 3.54
CA SER A 255 -38.17 -8.68 3.74
C SER A 255 -37.04 -7.70 4.08
N PRO A 256 -37.17 -6.40 3.72
CA PRO A 256 -36.23 -5.39 4.20
C PRO A 256 -36.15 -5.33 5.73
N SER A 257 -37.23 -5.67 6.46
CA SER A 257 -37.28 -5.61 7.92
C SER A 257 -36.47 -6.70 8.63
N ASN A 258 -36.17 -7.81 7.95
CA ASN A 258 -35.40 -8.94 8.48
C ASN A 258 -34.17 -9.29 7.63
N CYS A 259 -33.74 -8.36 6.77
CA CYS A 259 -32.69 -8.59 5.79
C CYS A 259 -31.30 -8.72 6.45
N ILE A 260 -30.66 -9.87 6.25
CA ILE A 260 -29.30 -10.14 6.75
C ILE A 260 -28.28 -9.21 6.08
N TYR A 261 -28.36 -9.03 4.76
CA TYR A 261 -27.42 -8.17 4.02
C TYR A 261 -27.44 -6.71 4.51
N MET A 262 -28.61 -6.18 4.85
CA MET A 262 -28.73 -4.81 5.37
C MET A 262 -28.24 -4.72 6.82
N THR A 263 -28.50 -5.75 7.63
CA THR A 263 -28.06 -5.81 9.03
C THR A 263 -26.53 -5.84 9.11
N GLU A 264 -25.90 -6.75 8.38
CA GLU A 264 -24.43 -6.81 8.26
C GLU A 264 -23.87 -5.49 7.73
N TRP A 265 -24.51 -4.90 6.72
CA TRP A 265 -24.05 -3.66 6.09
C TRP A 265 -24.07 -2.43 7.02
N LEU A 266 -24.94 -2.41 8.02
CA LEU A 266 -25.07 -1.30 8.97
C LEU A 266 -24.21 -1.47 10.24
N GLU A 267 -23.60 -2.63 10.44
CA GLU A 267 -22.86 -2.96 11.67
C GLU A 267 -21.40 -2.45 11.65
N PHE A 268 -20.87 -2.10 10.47
CA PHE A 268 -19.51 -1.58 10.26
C PHE A 268 -19.46 -0.07 9.95
#